data_AF-A0A444YCZ0-F1
#
_entry.id   AF-A0A444YCZ0-F1
#
_cell.length_a   1.000
_cell.length_b   1.000
_cell.length_c   1.000
_cell.angle_alpha   90.00
_cell.angle_beta   90.00
_cell.angle_gamma   90.00
#
_symmetry.space_group_name_H-M   'P 1'
#
loop_
_entity.id
_entity.type
_entity.pdbx_description
1 polymer ?
#
loop_
_entity_poly.entity_id
_entity_poly.type
_entity_poly.pdbx_seq_one_letter_code
_entity_poly.pdbx_strand_id
1 'polypeptide(L)'
;MVASSNDAVFTSSKDTEKFLCNLLLDSTQPISDRFRALFSLRNLKGPAPRDALILATRDSSNLLAHEAAFALGQMQETEAIPALAAVLNDLSLHPIVRHEAAEALGAIGSYGNIPLLKSSLDLDPAQEVRETCELALERIRHVKDAGNSDDSSTTDISPFKSVDPAAPACSCTSVQQLREILLDEEKGMYERYAALFALRNDGGEEAVAAIIDSLGSKSALLRHEVAYVLGQLQDKAASTALSNILKDVNEHPMVRHEAAEALGSIADDQSVALLEEFTADPEPLVSQSCQVALSMLEYERSGKSFEVFTKVVTIEFASFVLNFVNMALFSPIVAVPLHSNPNCALNYRRRKDA
;
A
#
# COMPACT_ATOMS: atom_id res chain seq x y z
N MET A 1 -19.57 31.75 -6.80
CA MET A 1 -18.10 31.86 -6.71
C MET A 1 -17.64 30.67 -5.90
N VAL A 2 -17.16 29.64 -6.59
CA VAL A 2 -16.72 28.38 -6.00
C VAL A 2 -15.35 28.63 -5.38
N ALA A 3 -15.22 28.40 -4.08
CA ALA A 3 -13.93 28.44 -3.40
C ALA A 3 -13.10 27.25 -3.87
N SER A 4 -11.94 27.52 -4.46
CA SER A 4 -10.96 26.50 -4.80
C SER A 4 -10.38 25.91 -3.51
N SER A 5 -10.48 24.59 -3.37
CA SER A 5 -9.70 23.81 -2.43
C SER A 5 -8.21 24.06 -2.70
N ASN A 6 -7.51 24.65 -1.71
CA ASN A 6 -6.06 24.78 -1.71
C ASN A 6 -5.46 23.39 -1.45
N ASP A 7 -4.95 22.75 -2.50
CA ASP A 7 -3.95 21.69 -2.35
C ASP A 7 -2.68 22.33 -1.80
N ALA A 8 -2.48 22.24 -0.49
CA ALA A 8 -1.26 22.72 0.16
C ALA A 8 -0.10 21.81 -0.23
N VAL A 9 0.62 22.18 -1.29
CA VAL A 9 1.93 21.59 -1.63
C VAL A 9 2.85 21.77 -0.42
N PHE A 10 3.17 20.66 0.24
CA PHE A 10 4.06 20.64 1.39
C PHE A 10 5.46 21.04 0.91
N THR A 11 5.94 22.21 1.33
CA THR A 11 7.27 22.71 0.93
C THR A 11 8.26 22.47 2.06
N SER A 12 9.10 21.44 1.94
CA SER A 12 10.24 21.27 2.84
C SER A 12 11.39 22.19 2.42
N SER A 13 12.28 22.52 3.36
CA SER A 13 13.50 23.25 3.01
C SER A 13 14.40 22.35 2.15
N LYS A 14 15.14 22.93 1.20
CA LYS A 14 16.12 22.16 0.39
C LYS A 14 17.16 21.43 1.25
N ASP A 15 17.46 21.96 2.42
CA ASP A 15 18.37 21.32 3.38
C ASP A 15 17.73 20.09 4.02
N THR A 16 16.44 20.13 4.33
CA THR A 16 15.66 18.98 4.83
C THR A 16 15.57 17.88 3.77
N GLU A 17 15.21 18.23 2.53
CA GLU A 17 15.16 17.27 1.42
C GLU A 17 16.51 16.58 1.22
N LYS A 18 17.60 17.35 1.16
CA LYS A 18 18.95 16.83 1.02
C LYS A 18 19.34 15.91 2.19
N PHE A 19 18.97 16.29 3.41
CA PHE A 19 19.21 15.48 4.60
C PHE A 19 18.50 14.12 4.49
N LEU A 20 17.21 14.11 4.13
CA LEU A 20 16.42 12.89 3.98
C LEU A 20 16.98 11.98 2.88
N CYS A 21 17.36 12.53 1.72
CA CYS A 21 18.00 11.76 0.65
C CYS A 21 19.29 11.10 1.12
N ASN A 22 20.15 11.82 1.85
CA ASN A 22 21.39 11.26 2.39
C ASN A 22 21.11 10.19 3.44
N LEU A 23 20.14 10.40 4.34
CA LEU A 23 19.75 9.44 5.37
C LEU A 23 19.24 8.13 4.75
N LEU A 24 18.38 8.20 3.73
CA LEU A 24 17.88 7.02 3.02
C LEU A 24 19.03 6.19 2.44
N LEU A 25 20.04 6.84 1.85
CA LEU A 25 21.13 6.18 1.14
C LEU A 25 22.31 5.78 2.03
N ASP A 26 22.33 6.17 3.30
CA ASP A 26 23.38 5.81 4.24
C ASP A 26 23.12 4.43 4.85
N SER A 27 23.72 3.40 4.24
CA SER A 27 23.66 2.01 4.72
C SER A 27 24.23 1.77 6.14
N THR A 28 24.90 2.76 6.75
CA THR A 28 25.37 2.66 8.14
C THR A 28 24.31 3.03 9.16
N GLN A 29 23.20 3.63 8.72
CA GLN A 29 22.10 4.03 9.60
C GLN A 29 21.15 2.86 9.88
N PRO A 30 20.46 2.86 11.04
CA PRO A 30 19.43 1.88 11.33
C PRO A 30 18.37 1.84 10.23
N ILE A 31 17.92 0.64 9.86
CA ILE A 31 16.92 0.47 8.80
C ILE A 31 15.65 1.30 9.07
N SER A 32 15.21 1.37 10.32
CA SER A 32 14.02 2.15 10.69
C SER A 32 14.16 3.65 10.45
N ASP A 33 15.36 4.24 10.62
CA ASP A 33 15.61 5.64 10.28
C ASP A 33 15.61 5.88 8.77
N ARG A 34 16.13 4.92 8.01
CA ARG A 34 16.10 4.94 6.55
C ARG A 34 14.66 4.83 6.02
N PHE A 35 13.82 4.01 6.63
CA PHE A 35 12.38 3.92 6.32
C PHE A 35 11.64 5.23 6.61
N ARG A 36 11.93 5.90 7.73
CA ARG A 36 11.35 7.25 8.00
C ARG A 36 11.72 8.24 6.91
N ALA A 37 12.97 8.21 6.44
CA ALA A 37 13.41 9.04 5.33
C ALA A 37 12.68 8.67 4.04
N LEU A 38 12.58 7.38 3.72
CA LEU A 38 11.86 6.85 2.56
C LEU A 38 10.41 7.38 2.49
N PHE A 39 9.63 7.19 3.56
CA PHE A 39 8.24 7.65 3.61
C PHE A 39 8.11 9.17 3.51
N SER A 40 9.05 9.91 4.10
CA SER A 40 9.08 11.36 3.99
C SER A 40 9.34 11.80 2.55
N LEU A 41 10.30 11.17 1.87
CA LEU A 41 10.67 11.47 0.48
C LEU A 41 9.53 11.17 -0.50
N ARG A 42 8.79 10.07 -0.31
CA ARG A 42 7.60 9.74 -1.09
C ARG A 42 6.59 10.89 -1.14
N ASN A 43 6.38 11.56 0.00
CA ASN A 43 5.41 12.65 0.14
C ASN A 43 5.92 14.00 -0.39
N LEU A 44 7.24 14.21 -0.44
CA LEU A 44 7.83 15.45 -0.95
C LEU A 44 7.73 15.57 -2.47
N LYS A 45 7.80 14.44 -3.19
CA LYS A 45 7.83 14.35 -4.65
C LYS A 45 8.96 15.17 -5.31
N GLY A 46 9.16 14.96 -6.60
CA GLY A 46 10.12 15.71 -7.41
C GLY A 46 11.50 15.05 -7.53
N PRO A 47 12.44 15.70 -8.24
CA PRO A 47 13.62 15.03 -8.75
C PRO A 47 14.53 14.44 -7.68
N ALA A 48 14.90 15.19 -6.64
CA ALA A 48 15.86 14.67 -5.66
C ALA A 48 15.29 13.53 -4.79
N PRO A 49 14.04 13.60 -4.28
CA PRO A 49 13.39 12.46 -3.63
C PRO A 49 13.27 11.23 -4.54
N ARG A 50 12.80 11.43 -5.78
CA ARG A 50 12.66 10.35 -6.76
C ARG A 50 14.01 9.70 -7.05
N ASP A 51 15.05 10.48 -7.32
CA ASP A 51 16.37 9.96 -7.68
C ASP A 51 17.01 9.21 -6.49
N ALA A 52 16.78 9.66 -5.25
CA ALA A 52 17.20 8.92 -4.05
C ALA A 52 16.44 7.59 -3.89
N LEU A 53 15.13 7.57 -4.12
CA LEU A 53 14.33 6.34 -4.10
C LEU A 53 14.73 5.37 -5.21
N ILE A 54 15.03 5.88 -6.42
CA ILE A 54 15.58 5.08 -7.53
C ILE A 54 16.86 4.36 -7.10
N LEU A 55 17.79 5.05 -6.42
CA LEU A 55 19.00 4.42 -5.91
C LEU A 55 18.70 3.39 -4.81
N ALA A 56 17.71 3.66 -3.94
CA ALA A 56 17.30 2.74 -2.87
C ALA A 56 16.64 1.45 -3.39
N THR A 57 16.07 1.42 -4.60
CA THR A 57 15.58 0.16 -5.23
C THR A 57 16.67 -0.89 -5.45
N ARG A 58 17.95 -0.52 -5.25
CA ARG A 58 19.12 -1.40 -5.34
C ARG A 58 19.80 -1.63 -3.99
N ASP A 59 19.11 -1.34 -2.88
CA ASP A 59 19.65 -1.57 -1.55
C ASP A 59 19.88 -3.07 -1.27
N SER A 60 20.84 -3.36 -0.38
CA SER A 60 21.11 -4.72 0.10
C SER A 60 19.97 -5.33 0.91
N SER A 61 19.15 -4.50 1.57
CA SER A 61 17.91 -4.94 2.19
C SER A 61 16.84 -5.05 1.13
N ASN A 62 16.37 -6.27 0.87
CA ASN A 62 15.22 -6.51 0.01
C ASN A 62 13.96 -5.80 0.55
N LEU A 63 13.87 -5.62 1.88
CA LEU A 63 12.79 -4.86 2.51
C LEU A 63 12.83 -3.38 2.08
N LEU A 64 13.98 -2.71 2.24
CA LEU A 64 14.10 -1.31 1.81
C LEU A 64 13.96 -1.16 0.29
N ALA A 65 14.51 -2.10 -0.48
CA ALA A 65 14.52 -2.05 -1.93
C ALA A 65 13.11 -2.17 -2.54
N HIS A 66 12.27 -3.09 -2.03
CA HIS A 66 10.88 -3.17 -2.49
C HIS A 66 10.08 -1.93 -2.04
N GLU A 67 10.21 -1.50 -0.78
CA GLU A 67 9.50 -0.30 -0.30
C GLU A 67 9.86 0.96 -1.11
N ALA A 68 11.11 1.07 -1.58
CA ALA A 68 11.51 2.16 -2.47
C ALA A 68 10.83 2.08 -3.84
N ALA A 69 10.62 0.87 -4.38
CA ALA A 69 9.87 0.67 -5.62
C ALA A 69 8.37 0.99 -5.42
N PHE A 70 7.78 0.56 -4.30
CA PHE A 70 6.42 0.90 -3.91
C PHE A 70 6.23 2.42 -3.87
N ALA A 71 7.12 3.12 -3.16
CA ALA A 71 7.08 4.58 -3.04
C ALA A 71 7.14 5.28 -4.41
N LEU A 72 7.98 4.80 -5.34
CA LEU A 72 8.04 5.33 -6.71
C LEU A 72 6.73 5.10 -7.48
N GLY A 73 6.09 3.94 -7.29
CA GLY A 73 4.77 3.63 -7.84
C GLY A 73 3.69 4.60 -7.33
N GLN A 74 3.65 4.83 -6.02
CA GLN A 74 2.73 5.76 -5.37
C GLN A 74 2.98 7.22 -5.76
N MET A 75 4.23 7.59 -6.09
CA MET A 75 4.55 8.93 -6.60
C MET A 75 4.01 9.18 -8.01
N GLN A 76 3.86 8.13 -8.81
CA GLN A 76 3.40 8.14 -10.21
C GLN A 76 4.25 9.02 -11.16
N GLU A 77 5.54 9.22 -10.85
CA GLU A 77 6.46 9.99 -11.70
C GLU A 77 7.04 9.11 -12.82
N THR A 78 6.76 9.47 -14.08
CA THR A 78 7.16 8.69 -15.25
C THR A 78 8.68 8.55 -15.41
N GLU A 79 9.44 9.48 -14.85
CA GLU A 79 10.89 9.51 -14.83
C GLU A 79 11.50 8.31 -14.07
N ALA A 80 10.73 7.64 -13.21
CA ALA A 80 11.15 6.43 -12.51
C ALA A 80 11.07 5.16 -13.38
N ILE A 81 10.33 5.18 -14.49
CA ILE A 81 10.07 4.00 -15.34
C ILE A 81 11.37 3.29 -15.78
N PRO A 82 12.42 3.98 -16.28
CA PRO A 82 13.63 3.28 -16.70
C PRO A 82 14.33 2.50 -15.58
N ALA A 83 14.30 3.04 -14.35
CA ALA A 83 14.88 2.37 -13.19
C ALA A 83 14.05 1.17 -12.75
N LEU A 84 12.73 1.32 -12.63
CA LEU A 84 11.80 0.23 -12.29
C LEU A 84 11.86 -0.89 -13.33
N ALA A 85 11.95 -0.53 -14.62
CA ALA A 85 12.13 -1.50 -15.70
C ALA A 85 13.45 -2.28 -15.59
N ALA A 86 14.52 -1.62 -15.15
CA ALA A 86 15.80 -2.28 -14.90
C ALA A 86 15.74 -3.23 -13.69
N VAL A 87 14.96 -2.89 -12.65
CA VAL A 87 14.72 -3.75 -11.48
C VAL A 87 13.94 -5.00 -11.87
N LEU A 88 12.83 -4.84 -12.59
CA LEU A 88 11.98 -5.96 -13.04
C LEU A 88 12.75 -6.96 -13.93
N ASN A 89 13.63 -6.48 -14.81
CA ASN A 89 14.43 -7.34 -15.70
C ASN A 89 15.62 -8.03 -15.01
N ASP A 90 15.99 -7.63 -13.79
CA ASP A 90 17.16 -8.16 -13.11
C ASP A 90 16.82 -9.40 -12.28
N LEU A 91 16.93 -10.57 -12.90
CA LEU A 91 16.66 -11.85 -12.26
C LEU A 91 17.61 -12.20 -11.08
N SER A 92 18.66 -11.40 -10.84
CA SER A 92 19.50 -11.55 -9.65
C SER A 92 18.91 -10.92 -8.39
N LEU A 93 17.95 -10.00 -8.53
CA LEU A 93 17.24 -9.39 -7.41
C LEU A 93 16.21 -10.36 -6.82
N HIS A 94 15.90 -10.18 -5.54
CA HIS A 94 14.87 -10.96 -4.86
C HIS A 94 13.49 -10.76 -5.53
N PRO A 95 12.65 -11.80 -5.65
CA PRO A 95 11.32 -11.70 -6.25
C PRO A 95 10.44 -10.59 -5.67
N ILE A 96 10.56 -10.32 -4.35
CA ILE A 96 9.85 -9.23 -3.67
C ILE A 96 10.08 -7.86 -4.35
N VAL A 97 11.34 -7.55 -4.67
CA VAL A 97 11.71 -6.27 -5.28
C VAL A 97 11.22 -6.21 -6.73
N ARG A 98 11.20 -7.36 -7.43
CA ARG A 98 10.73 -7.44 -8.82
C ARG A 98 9.21 -7.32 -8.94
N HIS A 99 8.43 -7.95 -8.06
CA HIS A 99 6.98 -7.79 -8.09
C HIS A 99 6.63 -6.33 -7.80
N GLU A 100 7.29 -5.71 -6.82
CA GLU A 100 7.01 -4.33 -6.43
C GLU A 100 7.36 -3.34 -7.56
N ALA A 101 8.42 -3.62 -8.31
CA ALA A 101 8.72 -2.87 -9.53
C ALA A 101 7.65 -3.06 -10.63
N ALA A 102 7.12 -4.28 -10.81
CA ALA A 102 6.03 -4.53 -11.76
C ALA A 102 4.75 -3.80 -11.35
N GLU A 103 4.41 -3.81 -10.06
CA GLU A 103 3.27 -3.08 -9.50
C GLU A 103 3.42 -1.58 -9.69
N ALA A 104 4.58 -1.03 -9.33
CA ALA A 104 4.89 0.38 -9.52
C ALA A 104 4.77 0.82 -10.99
N LEU A 105 5.21 0.00 -11.94
CA LEU A 105 5.02 0.24 -13.37
C LEU A 105 3.53 0.25 -13.77
N GLY A 106 2.70 -0.59 -13.16
CA GLY A 106 1.25 -0.59 -13.29
C GLY A 106 0.59 0.65 -12.66
N ALA A 107 1.05 1.05 -11.48
CA ALA A 107 0.60 2.24 -10.75
C ALA A 107 0.89 3.54 -11.51
N ILE A 108 2.05 3.65 -12.15
CA ILE A 108 2.41 4.76 -13.05
C ILE A 108 1.51 4.78 -14.29
N GLY A 109 1.06 3.62 -14.78
CA GLY A 109 0.02 3.53 -15.80
C GLY A 109 0.46 3.83 -17.24
N SER A 110 1.77 3.85 -17.53
CA SER A 110 2.28 4.16 -18.89
C SER A 110 2.15 2.97 -19.85
N TYR A 111 1.58 3.19 -21.04
CA TYR A 111 1.51 2.19 -22.11
C TYR A 111 2.87 1.65 -22.56
N GLY A 112 3.92 2.46 -22.41
CA GLY A 112 5.28 2.05 -22.74
C GLY A 112 5.74 0.84 -21.92
N ASN A 113 5.09 0.58 -20.77
CA ASN A 113 5.41 -0.54 -19.88
C ASN A 113 4.83 -1.87 -20.38
N ILE A 114 3.82 -1.87 -21.25
CA ILE A 114 3.09 -3.08 -21.66
C ILE A 114 4.01 -4.17 -22.25
N PRO A 115 4.93 -3.88 -23.19
CA PRO A 115 5.81 -4.92 -23.74
C PRO A 115 6.68 -5.58 -22.67
N LEU A 116 7.19 -4.80 -21.73
CA LEU A 116 8.01 -5.29 -20.62
C LEU A 116 7.20 -6.16 -19.64
N LEU A 117 6.02 -5.69 -19.23
CA LEU A 117 5.15 -6.42 -18.32
C LEU A 117 4.69 -7.75 -18.95
N LYS A 118 4.37 -7.78 -20.25
CA LYS A 118 4.08 -9.04 -20.97
C LYS A 118 5.27 -9.98 -21.00
N SER A 119 6.46 -9.46 -21.30
CA SER A 119 7.68 -10.27 -21.31
C SER A 119 7.95 -10.89 -19.93
N SER A 120 7.73 -10.13 -18.86
CA SER A 120 7.97 -10.60 -17.48
C SER A 120 6.88 -11.57 -17.01
N LEU A 121 5.61 -11.34 -17.41
CA LEU A 121 4.51 -12.29 -17.25
C LEU A 121 4.84 -13.66 -17.87
N ASP A 122 5.50 -13.70 -19.03
CA ASP A 122 5.81 -14.95 -19.72
C ASP A 122 7.09 -15.63 -19.19
N LEU A 123 8.08 -14.85 -18.73
CA LEU A 123 9.46 -15.33 -18.52
C LEU A 123 9.94 -15.30 -17.07
N ASP A 124 9.34 -14.52 -16.17
CA ASP A 124 9.83 -14.43 -14.80
C ASP A 124 9.62 -15.77 -14.07
N PRO A 125 10.65 -16.33 -13.41
CA PRO A 125 10.54 -17.61 -12.73
C PRO A 125 9.62 -17.58 -11.51
N ALA A 126 9.50 -16.42 -10.84
CA ALA A 126 8.69 -16.26 -9.64
C ALA A 126 7.21 -16.06 -10.01
N GLN A 127 6.33 -16.78 -9.33
CA GLN A 127 4.90 -16.76 -9.64
C GLN A 127 4.27 -15.40 -9.31
N GLU A 128 4.66 -14.83 -8.18
CA GLU A 128 4.23 -13.53 -7.70
C GLU A 128 4.55 -12.41 -8.68
N VAL A 129 5.72 -12.43 -9.32
CA VAL A 129 6.08 -11.41 -10.31
C VAL A 129 5.20 -11.52 -11.56
N ARG A 130 4.90 -12.76 -11.99
CA ARG A 130 3.99 -13.00 -13.12
C ARG A 130 2.57 -12.54 -12.80
N GLU A 131 2.04 -12.91 -11.63
CA GLU A 131 0.72 -12.50 -11.16
C GLU A 131 0.61 -10.96 -11.05
N THR A 132 1.64 -10.29 -10.51
CA THR A 132 1.67 -8.82 -10.46
C THR A 132 1.72 -8.19 -11.86
N CYS A 133 2.47 -8.77 -12.80
CA CYS A 133 2.49 -8.29 -14.18
C CYS A 133 1.12 -8.43 -14.86
N GLU A 134 0.36 -9.50 -14.58
CA GLU A 134 -1.02 -9.65 -15.04
C GLU A 134 -1.92 -8.52 -14.50
N LEU A 135 -1.87 -8.27 -13.18
CA LEU A 135 -2.60 -7.19 -12.52
C LEU A 135 -2.25 -5.82 -13.11
N ALA A 136 -0.96 -5.52 -13.24
CA ALA A 136 -0.47 -4.25 -13.79
C ALA A 136 -0.92 -4.03 -15.24
N LEU A 137 -0.92 -5.08 -16.07
CA LEU A 137 -1.41 -5.02 -17.45
C LEU A 137 -2.90 -4.70 -17.51
N GLU A 138 -3.71 -5.34 -16.64
CA GLU A 138 -5.15 -5.10 -16.61
C GLU A 138 -5.48 -3.72 -16.06
N ARG A 139 -4.76 -3.26 -15.04
CA ARG A 139 -4.85 -1.88 -14.55
C ARG A 139 -4.58 -0.84 -15.63
N ILE A 140 -3.50 -0.98 -16.40
CA ILE A 140 -3.16 -0.07 -17.50
C ILE A 140 -4.29 -0.03 -18.55
N ARG A 141 -4.92 -1.18 -18.84
CA ARG A 141 -6.07 -1.25 -19.75
C ARG A 141 -7.29 -0.54 -19.17
N HIS A 142 -7.64 -0.78 -17.91
CA HIS A 142 -8.79 -0.14 -17.27
C HIS A 142 -8.66 1.38 -17.21
N VAL A 143 -7.47 1.91 -16.90
CA VAL A 143 -7.20 3.36 -16.89
C VAL A 143 -7.36 3.96 -18.30
N LYS A 144 -7.04 3.22 -19.36
CA LYS A 144 -7.33 3.63 -20.76
C LYS A 144 -8.80 3.87 -20.99
N ASP A 145 -9.58 2.86 -20.63
CA ASP A 145 -10.97 2.77 -21.04
C ASP A 145 -11.78 3.83 -20.28
N ALA A 146 -11.42 4.08 -19.01
CA ALA A 146 -11.92 5.20 -18.22
C ALA A 146 -11.50 6.59 -18.78
N GLY A 147 -10.27 6.72 -19.30
CA GLY A 147 -9.80 7.98 -19.90
C GLY A 147 -10.41 8.33 -21.26
N ASN A 148 -11.06 7.37 -21.94
CA ASN A 148 -11.75 7.59 -23.22
C ASN A 148 -13.27 7.83 -23.07
N SER A 149 -13.83 7.60 -21.89
CA SER A 149 -15.21 7.99 -21.57
C SER A 149 -15.25 9.46 -21.18
N ASP A 150 -16.11 10.24 -21.86
CA ASP A 150 -16.38 11.68 -21.60
C ASP A 150 -17.07 11.94 -20.24
N ASP A 151 -17.08 10.94 -19.36
CA ASP A 151 -17.60 11.04 -18.01
C ASP A 151 -16.44 11.39 -17.07
N SER A 152 -16.25 12.70 -16.91
CA SER A 152 -15.48 13.30 -15.81
C SER A 152 -16.19 13.05 -14.47
N SER A 153 -16.58 11.81 -14.18
CA SER A 153 -16.85 11.37 -12.82
C SER A 153 -15.48 11.01 -12.23
N THR A 154 -14.96 11.96 -11.45
CA THR A 154 -13.91 11.81 -10.44
C THR A 154 -13.22 10.43 -10.47
N THR A 155 -11.96 10.37 -10.91
CA THR A 155 -11.06 9.25 -10.55
C THR A 155 -11.26 9.00 -9.07
N ASP A 156 -11.98 7.94 -8.72
CA ASP A 156 -12.51 7.75 -7.37
C ASP A 156 -11.30 7.57 -6.47
N ILE A 157 -10.92 8.65 -5.78
CA ILE A 157 -9.73 8.65 -4.94
C ILE A 157 -10.05 7.64 -3.85
N SER A 158 -9.27 6.55 -3.80
CA SER A 158 -9.40 5.54 -2.76
C SER A 158 -9.53 6.23 -1.40
N PRO A 159 -10.45 5.81 -0.51
CA PRO A 159 -10.55 6.39 0.83
C PRO A 159 -9.23 6.28 1.62
N PHE A 160 -8.35 5.37 1.20
CA PHE A 160 -7.02 5.12 1.76
C PHE A 160 -5.91 5.94 1.08
N LYS A 161 -6.21 6.76 0.06
CA LYS A 161 -5.26 7.59 -0.69
C LYS A 161 -4.07 6.81 -1.28
N SER A 162 -4.26 5.52 -1.52
CA SER A 162 -3.32 4.63 -2.20
C SER A 162 -3.63 4.54 -3.69
N VAL A 163 -2.61 4.25 -4.48
CA VAL A 163 -2.75 3.80 -5.87
C VAL A 163 -2.79 2.27 -5.85
N ASP A 164 -4.00 1.72 -5.86
CA ASP A 164 -4.20 0.27 -5.72
C ASP A 164 -3.96 -0.49 -7.05
N PRO A 165 -3.48 -1.76 -7.03
CA PRO A 165 -3.29 -2.60 -8.21
C PRO A 165 -4.55 -2.85 -9.05
N ALA A 166 -5.73 -2.79 -8.45
CA ALA A 166 -7.00 -2.93 -9.15
C ALA A 166 -7.99 -1.84 -8.71
N ALA A 167 -8.86 -1.42 -9.63
CA ALA A 167 -10.00 -0.60 -9.25
C ALA A 167 -10.97 -1.44 -8.40
N PRO A 168 -11.59 -0.89 -7.33
CA PRO A 168 -12.57 -1.62 -6.56
C PRO A 168 -13.76 -2.03 -7.43
N ALA A 169 -14.32 -3.21 -7.15
CA ALA A 169 -15.53 -3.68 -7.79
C ALA A 169 -16.70 -2.70 -7.58
N CYS A 170 -17.68 -2.73 -8.50
CA CYS A 170 -18.79 -1.79 -8.51
C CYS A 170 -19.57 -1.79 -7.19
N SER A 171 -19.95 -0.59 -6.73
CA SER A 171 -20.63 -0.34 -5.45
C SER A 171 -22.03 -0.97 -5.33
N CYS A 172 -22.60 -1.50 -6.42
CA CYS A 172 -23.86 -2.25 -6.39
C CYS A 172 -23.70 -3.73 -6.00
N THR A 173 -22.46 -4.22 -5.84
CA THR A 173 -22.17 -5.60 -5.45
C THR A 173 -22.28 -5.74 -3.93
N SER A 174 -22.99 -6.75 -3.44
CA SER A 174 -23.11 -6.97 -1.99
C SER A 174 -21.84 -7.56 -1.38
N VAL A 175 -21.62 -7.35 -0.08
CA VAL A 175 -20.49 -7.96 0.67
C VAL A 175 -20.43 -9.48 0.47
N GLN A 176 -21.58 -10.15 0.48
CA GLN A 176 -21.66 -11.60 0.23
C GLN A 176 -21.18 -11.99 -1.18
N GLN A 177 -21.56 -11.23 -2.20
CA GLN A 177 -21.11 -11.49 -3.58
C GLN A 177 -19.61 -11.19 -3.74
N LEU A 178 -19.11 -10.13 -3.13
CA LEU A 178 -17.69 -9.80 -3.13
C LEU A 178 -16.86 -10.88 -2.43
N ARG A 179 -17.36 -11.41 -1.31
CA ARG A 179 -16.78 -12.56 -0.62
C ARG A 179 -16.71 -13.78 -1.51
N GLU A 180 -17.80 -14.12 -2.20
CA GLU A 180 -17.84 -15.25 -3.14
C GLU A 180 -16.80 -15.09 -4.25
N ILE A 181 -16.65 -13.89 -4.81
CA ILE A 181 -15.63 -13.60 -5.83
C ILE A 181 -14.22 -13.73 -5.27
N LEU A 182 -13.95 -13.13 -4.10
CA LEU A 182 -12.62 -13.11 -3.48
C LEU A 182 -12.13 -14.53 -3.11
N LEU A 183 -13.02 -15.39 -2.64
CA LEU A 183 -12.70 -16.76 -2.20
C LEU A 183 -12.72 -17.80 -3.33
N ASP A 184 -13.19 -17.45 -4.53
CA ASP A 184 -13.23 -18.37 -5.66
C ASP A 184 -11.86 -18.47 -6.35
N GLU A 185 -11.22 -19.63 -6.22
CA GLU A 185 -9.91 -19.91 -6.81
C GLU A 185 -9.94 -20.06 -8.34
N GLU A 186 -11.12 -20.17 -8.95
CA GLU A 186 -11.28 -20.20 -10.42
C GLU A 186 -11.43 -18.79 -11.01
N LYS A 187 -11.55 -17.76 -10.17
CA LYS A 187 -11.61 -16.36 -10.59
C LYS A 187 -10.23 -15.80 -10.90
N GLY A 188 -10.16 -14.97 -11.94
CA GLY A 188 -8.93 -14.27 -12.32
C GLY A 188 -8.47 -13.31 -11.22
N MET A 189 -7.15 -13.10 -11.13
CA MET A 189 -6.55 -12.35 -10.02
C MET A 189 -7.10 -10.92 -9.92
N TYR A 190 -7.31 -10.25 -11.06
CA TYR A 190 -7.85 -8.89 -11.08
C TYR A 190 -9.28 -8.78 -10.52
N GLU A 191 -10.16 -9.75 -10.81
CA GLU A 191 -11.52 -9.78 -10.24
C GLU A 191 -11.48 -9.96 -8.71
N ARG A 192 -10.57 -10.82 -8.22
CA ARG A 192 -10.38 -11.07 -6.79
C ARG A 192 -9.83 -9.83 -6.08
N TYR A 193 -8.85 -9.14 -6.68
CA TYR A 193 -8.32 -7.86 -6.15
C TYR A 193 -9.37 -6.75 -6.17
N ALA A 194 -10.17 -6.64 -7.22
CA ALA A 194 -11.27 -5.69 -7.28
C ALA A 194 -12.29 -5.94 -6.14
N ALA A 195 -12.59 -7.22 -5.85
CA ALA A 195 -13.45 -7.58 -4.73
C ALA A 195 -12.80 -7.26 -3.37
N LEU A 196 -11.51 -7.56 -3.21
CA LEU A 196 -10.73 -7.23 -2.00
C LEU A 196 -10.79 -5.73 -1.68
N PHE A 197 -10.50 -4.85 -2.65
CA PHE A 197 -10.54 -3.40 -2.41
C PHE A 197 -11.95 -2.85 -2.21
N ALA A 198 -12.97 -3.45 -2.83
CA ALA A 198 -14.36 -3.08 -2.55
C ALA A 198 -14.76 -3.45 -1.11
N LEU A 199 -14.37 -4.64 -0.62
CA LEU A 199 -14.55 -5.06 0.77
C LEU A 199 -13.80 -4.15 1.75
N ARG A 200 -12.55 -3.77 1.41
CA ARG A 200 -11.78 -2.80 2.20
C ARG A 200 -12.51 -1.46 2.32
N ASN A 201 -13.04 -0.96 1.20
CA ASN A 201 -13.73 0.33 1.18
C ASN A 201 -15.08 0.28 1.91
N ASP A 202 -15.70 -0.90 2.05
CA ASP A 202 -16.89 -1.10 2.88
C ASP A 202 -16.54 -1.09 4.38
N GLY A 203 -15.52 -1.86 4.78
CA GLY A 203 -14.98 -1.89 6.15
C GLY A 203 -15.91 -2.49 7.22
N GLY A 204 -17.12 -2.95 6.87
CA GLY A 204 -18.03 -3.59 7.83
C GLY A 204 -17.51 -4.92 8.36
N GLU A 205 -18.03 -5.39 9.50
CA GLU A 205 -17.62 -6.65 10.15
C GLU A 205 -17.66 -7.85 9.20
N GLU A 206 -18.71 -7.96 8.38
CA GLU A 206 -18.83 -9.02 7.36
C GLU A 206 -17.77 -8.90 6.26
N ALA A 207 -17.40 -7.66 5.88
CA ALA A 207 -16.37 -7.42 4.89
C ALA A 207 -14.98 -7.76 5.43
N VAL A 208 -14.67 -7.34 6.66
CA VAL A 208 -13.43 -7.70 7.35
C VAL A 208 -13.32 -9.22 7.50
N ALA A 209 -14.40 -9.91 7.88
CA ALA A 209 -14.41 -11.37 7.95
C ALA A 209 -14.15 -12.04 6.58
N ALA A 210 -14.72 -11.51 5.49
CA ALA A 210 -14.45 -11.99 4.14
C ALA A 210 -12.98 -11.83 3.72
N ILE A 211 -12.36 -10.70 4.10
CA ILE A 211 -10.94 -10.44 3.84
C ILE A 211 -10.07 -11.39 4.68
N ILE A 212 -10.38 -11.62 5.96
CA ILE A 212 -9.64 -12.57 6.79
C ILE A 212 -9.69 -13.99 6.20
N ASP A 213 -10.85 -14.43 5.72
CA ASP A 213 -10.99 -15.77 5.16
C ASP A 213 -10.19 -15.97 3.85
N SER A 214 -9.87 -14.91 3.12
CA SER A 214 -9.06 -15.00 1.89
C SER A 214 -7.56 -15.15 2.14
N LEU A 215 -7.10 -15.02 3.38
CA LEU A 215 -5.76 -15.46 3.81
C LEU A 215 -5.53 -16.96 3.59
N GLY A 216 -6.59 -17.74 3.32
CA GLY A 216 -6.48 -19.14 2.91
C GLY A 216 -6.19 -19.36 1.41
N SER A 217 -6.02 -18.30 0.60
CA SER A 217 -5.80 -18.44 -0.85
C SER A 217 -4.50 -19.17 -1.18
N LYS A 218 -4.45 -19.81 -2.37
CA LYS A 218 -3.25 -20.49 -2.87
C LYS A 218 -2.14 -19.52 -3.29
N SER A 219 -2.48 -18.34 -3.82
CA SER A 219 -1.50 -17.35 -4.28
C SER A 219 -0.86 -16.64 -3.08
N ALA A 220 0.47 -16.68 -2.99
CA ALA A 220 1.21 -15.91 -1.99
C ALA A 220 1.06 -14.40 -2.22
N LEU A 221 0.96 -13.96 -3.48
CA LEU A 221 0.74 -12.56 -3.82
C LEU A 221 -0.61 -12.06 -3.28
N LEU A 222 -1.69 -12.83 -3.47
CA LEU A 222 -2.99 -12.46 -2.93
C LEU A 222 -3.00 -12.48 -1.39
N ARG A 223 -2.38 -13.48 -0.74
CA ARG A 223 -2.29 -13.51 0.73
C ARG A 223 -1.52 -12.31 1.27
N HIS A 224 -0.45 -11.89 0.60
CA HIS A 224 0.29 -10.66 0.90
C HIS A 224 -0.62 -9.44 0.79
N GLU A 225 -1.30 -9.25 -0.34
CA GLU A 225 -2.21 -8.10 -0.51
C GLU A 225 -3.32 -8.06 0.52
N VAL A 226 -3.85 -9.22 0.89
CA VAL A 226 -4.86 -9.34 1.93
C VAL A 226 -4.31 -8.87 3.28
N ALA A 227 -3.08 -9.26 3.63
CA ALA A 227 -2.43 -8.76 4.84
C ALA A 227 -2.22 -7.23 4.79
N TYR A 228 -1.77 -6.69 3.66
CA TYR A 228 -1.60 -5.24 3.45
C TYR A 228 -2.94 -4.50 3.67
N VAL A 229 -4.01 -4.99 3.05
CA VAL A 229 -5.36 -4.43 3.19
C VAL A 229 -5.89 -4.52 4.62
N LEU A 230 -5.63 -5.61 5.35
CA LEU A 230 -5.98 -5.73 6.77
C LEU A 230 -5.19 -4.73 7.63
N GLY A 231 -3.93 -4.48 7.30
CA GLY A 231 -3.13 -3.41 7.89
C GLY A 231 -3.75 -2.03 7.64
N GLN A 232 -4.23 -1.76 6.41
CA GLN A 232 -4.91 -0.50 6.09
C GLN A 232 -6.19 -0.30 6.88
N LEU A 233 -6.95 -1.38 7.12
CA LEU A 233 -8.19 -1.35 7.90
C LEU A 233 -7.94 -1.15 9.40
N GLN A 234 -6.79 -1.63 9.91
CA GLN A 234 -6.44 -1.58 11.32
C GLN A 234 -7.49 -2.23 12.25
N ASP A 235 -8.29 -3.16 11.74
CA ASP A 235 -9.33 -3.84 12.52
C ASP A 235 -8.70 -4.95 13.37
N LYS A 236 -8.92 -4.86 14.69
CA LYS A 236 -8.42 -5.84 15.67
C LYS A 236 -8.92 -7.26 15.41
N ALA A 237 -10.03 -7.46 14.72
CA ALA A 237 -10.52 -8.79 14.32
C ALA A 237 -9.47 -9.58 13.52
N ALA A 238 -8.59 -8.90 12.78
CA ALA A 238 -7.54 -9.52 11.96
C ALA A 238 -6.33 -10.02 12.77
N SER A 239 -6.12 -9.51 14.00
CA SER A 239 -4.87 -9.71 14.75
C SER A 239 -4.52 -11.19 14.95
N THR A 240 -5.52 -12.03 15.21
CA THR A 240 -5.29 -13.47 15.41
C THR A 240 -4.85 -14.16 14.13
N ALA A 241 -5.48 -13.83 13.00
CA ALA A 241 -5.14 -14.43 11.71
C ALA A 241 -3.74 -14.01 11.25
N LEU A 242 -3.42 -12.71 11.33
CA LEU A 242 -2.10 -12.18 10.98
C LEU A 242 -1.01 -12.72 11.91
N SER A 243 -1.30 -12.90 13.21
CA SER A 243 -0.36 -13.50 14.16
C SER A 243 -0.02 -14.94 13.79
N ASN A 244 -1.00 -15.71 13.30
CA ASN A 244 -0.78 -17.08 12.88
C ASN A 244 0.11 -17.14 11.62
N ILE A 245 -0.08 -16.21 10.69
CA ILE A 245 0.76 -16.07 9.48
C ILE A 245 2.20 -15.75 9.85
N LEU A 246 2.43 -14.73 10.69
CA LEU A 246 3.77 -14.34 11.12
C LEU A 246 4.54 -15.51 11.77
N LYS A 247 3.83 -16.33 12.56
CA LYS A 247 4.37 -17.51 13.25
C LYS A 247 4.63 -18.72 12.34
N ASP A 248 4.00 -18.80 11.18
CA ASP A 248 4.17 -19.95 10.29
C ASP A 248 5.49 -19.84 9.52
N VAL A 249 6.49 -20.59 9.98
CA VAL A 249 7.81 -20.67 9.33
C VAL A 249 7.79 -21.26 7.91
N ASN A 250 6.69 -21.92 7.52
CA ASN A 250 6.52 -22.48 6.17
C ASN A 250 5.75 -21.54 5.25
N GLU A 251 5.18 -20.46 5.78
CA GLU A 251 4.53 -19.44 4.96
C GLU A 251 5.59 -18.66 4.17
N HIS A 252 5.20 -18.21 2.98
CA HIS A 252 6.02 -17.44 2.09
C HIS A 252 6.54 -16.16 2.79
N PRO A 253 7.85 -15.86 2.74
CA PRO A 253 8.44 -14.69 3.40
C PRO A 253 7.72 -13.36 3.10
N MET A 254 7.23 -13.21 1.85
CA MET A 254 6.45 -12.02 1.47
C MET A 254 5.18 -11.85 2.32
N VAL A 255 4.43 -12.93 2.55
CA VAL A 255 3.19 -12.87 3.32
C VAL A 255 3.50 -12.64 4.80
N ARG A 256 4.60 -13.23 5.30
CA ARG A 256 5.03 -13.07 6.69
C ARG A 256 5.46 -11.63 7.02
N HIS A 257 6.20 -10.95 6.13
CA HIS A 257 6.56 -9.55 6.39
C HIS A 257 5.33 -8.66 6.39
N GLU A 258 4.42 -8.86 5.44
CA GLU A 258 3.22 -8.02 5.32
C GLU A 258 2.30 -8.20 6.53
N ALA A 259 2.21 -9.43 7.04
CA ALA A 259 1.55 -9.70 8.31
C ALA A 259 2.23 -9.01 9.50
N ALA A 260 3.57 -8.88 9.51
CA ALA A 260 4.27 -8.11 10.53
C ALA A 260 3.99 -6.60 10.45
N GLU A 261 3.85 -6.04 9.25
CA GLU A 261 3.53 -4.62 9.06
C GLU A 261 2.07 -4.31 9.42
N ALA A 262 1.14 -5.18 9.01
CA ALA A 262 -0.26 -5.16 9.45
C ALA A 262 -0.37 -5.32 10.99
N LEU A 263 0.44 -6.24 11.54
CA LEU A 263 0.87 -6.34 12.95
C LEU A 263 1.10 -5.00 13.62
N GLY A 264 2.09 -4.32 13.07
CA GLY A 264 2.56 -3.04 13.51
C GLY A 264 1.44 -2.04 13.53
N SER A 265 0.54 -2.07 12.56
CA SER A 265 -0.49 -1.05 12.41
C SER A 265 -1.76 -1.26 13.18
N ILE A 266 -2.16 -2.51 13.43
CA ILE A 266 -3.23 -2.80 14.39
C ILE A 266 -2.80 -2.47 15.82
N ALA A 267 -1.56 -2.84 16.16
CA ALA A 267 -0.86 -2.33 17.33
C ALA A 267 -1.46 -2.59 18.71
N ASP A 268 -2.25 -3.64 18.85
CA ASP A 268 -2.66 -4.10 20.16
C ASP A 268 -1.50 -4.75 20.93
N ASP A 269 -1.64 -4.90 22.24
CA ASP A 269 -0.57 -5.39 23.11
C ASP A 269 -0.03 -6.78 22.71
N GLN A 270 -0.87 -7.67 22.16
CA GLN A 270 -0.43 -9.00 21.71
C GLN A 270 0.37 -8.90 20.42
N SER A 271 -0.09 -8.06 19.50
CA SER A 271 0.64 -7.73 18.27
C SER A 271 2.03 -7.17 18.56
N VAL A 272 2.14 -6.20 19.47
CA VAL A 272 3.45 -5.61 19.85
C VAL A 272 4.39 -6.64 20.47
N ALA A 273 3.91 -7.44 21.41
CA ALA A 273 4.73 -8.49 22.04
C ALA A 273 5.22 -9.54 21.02
N LEU A 274 4.37 -9.88 20.03
CA LEU A 274 4.75 -10.80 18.97
C LEU A 274 5.81 -10.19 18.04
N LEU A 275 5.68 -8.91 17.67
CA LEU A 275 6.68 -8.22 16.86
C LEU A 275 8.04 -8.19 17.56
N GLU A 276 8.08 -7.94 18.88
CA GLU A 276 9.31 -7.96 19.66
C GLU A 276 10.02 -9.32 19.57
N GLU A 277 9.27 -10.41 19.67
CA GLU A 277 9.78 -11.78 19.51
C GLU A 277 10.39 -12.01 18.11
N PHE A 278 9.70 -11.54 17.06
CA PHE A 278 10.10 -11.78 15.66
C PHE A 278 11.14 -10.79 15.13
N THR A 279 11.59 -9.80 15.91
CA THR A 279 12.79 -9.00 15.56
C THR A 279 14.07 -9.83 15.38
N ALA A 280 14.08 -11.04 15.93
CA ALA A 280 15.17 -12.02 15.84
C ALA A 280 14.90 -13.15 14.82
N ASP A 281 13.85 -13.04 13.99
CA ASP A 281 13.54 -14.05 12.98
C ASP A 281 14.71 -14.25 11.99
N PRO A 282 15.05 -15.50 11.61
CA PRO A 282 16.14 -15.76 10.68
C PRO A 282 15.87 -15.23 9.26
N GLU A 283 14.62 -15.00 8.88
CA GLU A 283 14.25 -14.37 7.60
C GLU A 283 14.43 -12.85 7.71
N PRO A 284 15.35 -12.24 6.95
CA PRO A 284 15.60 -10.79 7.01
C PRO A 284 14.38 -9.94 6.70
N LEU A 285 13.50 -10.35 5.78
CA LEU A 285 12.27 -9.59 5.49
C LEU A 285 11.39 -9.47 6.74
N VAL A 286 11.18 -10.57 7.45
CA VAL A 286 10.34 -10.62 8.65
C VAL A 286 10.97 -9.84 9.79
N SER A 287 12.23 -10.12 10.11
CA SER A 287 12.91 -9.46 11.24
C SER A 287 13.03 -7.94 11.02
N GLN A 288 13.31 -7.50 9.79
CA GLN A 288 13.37 -6.07 9.47
C GLN A 288 12.00 -5.40 9.53
N SER A 289 10.92 -6.02 9.02
CA SER A 289 9.57 -5.46 9.15
C SER A 289 9.14 -5.32 10.60
N CYS A 290 9.44 -6.30 11.46
CA CYS A 290 9.18 -6.18 12.90
C CYS A 290 9.96 -5.00 13.53
N GLN A 291 11.23 -4.83 13.18
CA GLN A 291 12.06 -3.71 13.67
C GLN A 291 11.50 -2.36 13.21
N VAL A 292 11.09 -2.24 11.95
CA VAL A 292 10.50 -1.02 11.40
C VAL A 292 9.18 -0.72 12.11
N ALA A 293 8.26 -1.70 12.18
CA ALA A 293 6.96 -1.57 12.83
C ALA A 293 7.07 -1.10 14.29
N LEU A 294 7.92 -1.75 15.10
CA LEU A 294 8.15 -1.38 16.50
C LEU A 294 8.77 0.03 16.63
N SER A 295 9.71 0.36 15.75
CA SER A 295 10.35 1.67 15.76
C SER A 295 9.35 2.78 15.39
N MET A 296 8.39 2.52 14.49
CA MET A 296 7.30 3.47 14.19
C MET A 296 6.35 3.63 15.37
N LEU A 297 5.98 2.52 16.01
CA LEU A 297 5.21 2.45 17.24
C LEU A 297 5.78 3.30 18.38
N GLU A 298 7.06 3.10 18.67
CA GLU A 298 7.78 3.84 19.71
C GLU A 298 7.82 5.33 19.40
N TYR A 299 8.01 5.68 18.14
CA TYR A 299 8.04 7.07 17.70
C TYR A 299 6.69 7.75 17.94
N GLU A 300 5.58 7.14 17.50
CA GLU A 300 4.23 7.68 17.71
C GLU A 300 3.91 7.83 19.20
N ARG A 301 4.20 6.79 20.00
CA ARG A 301 4.02 6.81 21.47
C ARG A 301 4.86 7.87 22.16
N SER A 302 6.03 8.19 21.61
CA SER A 302 6.91 9.21 22.18
C SER A 302 6.35 10.62 22.06
N GLY A 303 5.33 10.84 21.20
CA GLY A 303 4.72 12.15 20.97
C GLY A 303 5.70 13.19 20.43
N LYS A 304 6.91 12.77 20.02
CA LYS A 304 7.88 13.64 19.39
C LYS A 304 7.38 13.93 17.99
N SER A 305 7.13 15.21 17.71
CA SER A 305 7.23 15.72 16.34
C SER A 305 8.64 15.41 15.81
N PHE A 306 8.90 15.61 14.53
CA PHE A 306 10.20 15.38 13.87
C PHE A 306 11.32 16.31 14.40
N GLU A 307 11.53 16.38 15.72
CA GLU A 307 12.46 17.23 16.45
C GLU A 307 13.84 16.58 16.60
N VAL A 308 14.00 15.31 16.22
CA VAL A 308 15.31 14.63 16.32
C VAL A 308 16.30 15.14 15.26
N PHE A 309 15.86 15.90 14.25
CA PHE A 309 16.75 16.50 13.25
C PHE A 309 16.84 18.02 13.37
N THR A 310 17.44 18.47 14.48
CA THR A 310 18.06 19.78 14.73
C THR A 310 17.30 21.05 14.34
N LYS A 311 16.80 21.75 15.37
CA LYS A 311 16.83 23.23 15.53
C LYS A 311 16.32 24.13 14.39
N VAL A 312 15.50 23.66 13.48
CA VAL A 312 14.65 24.50 12.63
C VAL A 312 13.44 23.66 12.33
N VAL A 313 12.24 24.24 12.34
CA VAL A 313 10.95 23.63 11.95
C VAL A 313 10.07 23.16 13.12
N THR A 314 9.16 24.05 13.52
CA THR A 314 7.85 23.71 14.10
C THR A 314 6.88 23.40 12.97
N ILE A 315 6.35 22.18 12.88
CA ILE A 315 5.22 21.81 12.00
C ILE A 315 4.05 21.35 12.87
N GLU A 316 2.86 21.91 12.64
CA GLU A 316 1.60 21.41 13.19
C GLU A 316 1.23 20.09 12.49
N PHE A 317 1.36 18.99 13.24
CA PHE A 317 1.41 17.60 12.78
C PHE A 317 0.05 16.88 12.69
N ALA A 318 -1.07 17.61 12.65
CA ALA A 318 -2.40 17.00 12.69
C ALA A 318 -2.81 16.29 11.38
N SER A 319 -2.14 16.56 10.25
CA SER A 319 -2.44 15.94 8.94
C SER A 319 -1.38 14.95 8.45
N PHE A 320 -0.20 14.93 9.10
CA PHE A 320 0.91 14.02 8.78
C PHE A 320 0.67 12.62 9.35
N VAL A 321 0.13 12.55 10.58
CA VAL A 321 -0.38 11.31 11.16
C VAL A 321 -1.44 10.75 10.21
N LEU A 322 -2.45 11.52 9.79
CA LEU A 322 -3.51 11.08 8.87
C LEU A 322 -3.09 10.43 7.52
N ASN A 323 -1.88 10.67 7.01
CA ASN A 323 -1.37 10.00 5.80
C ASN A 323 -0.39 8.84 6.10
N PHE A 324 0.11 8.75 7.32
CA PHE A 324 0.81 7.58 7.86
C PHE A 324 -0.21 6.54 8.38
N VAL A 325 -1.29 7.03 9.01
CA VAL A 325 -2.54 6.34 9.40
C VAL A 325 -3.21 5.65 8.22
N ASN A 326 -3.33 6.34 7.08
CA ASN A 326 -4.00 5.81 5.90
C ASN A 326 -3.16 4.78 5.12
N MET A 327 -1.89 4.59 5.50
CA MET A 327 -0.99 3.59 4.91
C MET A 327 -0.57 2.56 5.93
N ALA A 328 -1.56 1.99 6.62
CA ALA A 328 -1.36 0.82 7.46
C ALA A 328 -0.26 1.01 8.51
N LEU A 329 -0.25 2.12 9.27
CA LEU A 329 0.46 2.31 10.56
C LEU A 329 -0.08 3.59 11.29
N PHE A 330 -1.10 3.40 12.14
CA PHE A 330 -1.56 4.24 13.29
C PHE A 330 -2.45 5.49 13.16
N SER A 331 -3.79 5.36 13.31
CA SER A 331 -4.60 6.13 14.31
C SER A 331 -5.94 5.44 14.59
N PRO A 332 -6.46 5.47 15.84
CA PRO A 332 -7.84 5.11 16.12
C PRO A 332 -8.74 6.24 15.64
N ILE A 333 -9.27 6.14 14.42
CA ILE A 333 -10.47 6.91 14.10
C ILE A 333 -11.58 6.32 14.96
N VAL A 334 -12.00 7.09 15.97
CA VAL A 334 -13.28 6.93 16.64
C VAL A 334 -14.31 6.68 15.54
N ALA A 335 -14.90 5.47 15.53
CA ALA A 335 -16.01 5.13 14.65
C ALA A 335 -17.04 6.25 14.71
N VAL A 336 -17.05 7.13 13.71
CA VAL A 336 -18.21 7.98 13.47
C VAL A 336 -19.25 7.00 12.95
N PRO A 337 -20.36 6.77 13.65
CA PRO A 337 -21.41 5.94 13.11
C PRO A 337 -21.80 6.57 11.79
N LEU A 338 -21.72 5.82 10.69
CA LEU A 338 -22.43 6.15 9.46
C LEU A 338 -23.92 6.16 9.82
N HIS A 339 -24.40 7.28 10.33
CA HIS A 339 -25.81 7.58 10.35
C HIS A 339 -26.23 7.67 8.89
N SER A 340 -26.98 6.64 8.49
CA SER A 340 -27.86 6.61 7.34
C SER A 340 -28.44 8.00 7.10
N ASN A 341 -27.94 8.68 6.07
CA ASN A 341 -28.50 9.94 5.61
C ASN A 341 -29.85 9.62 4.95
N PRO A 342 -31.01 9.96 5.56
CA PRO A 342 -32.31 9.54 5.03
C PRO A 342 -32.77 10.37 3.82
N ASN A 343 -31.96 11.33 3.35
CA ASN A 343 -32.38 12.31 2.36
C ASN A 343 -32.03 11.97 0.90
N CYS A 344 -31.56 10.76 0.60
CA CYS A 344 -31.38 10.31 -0.79
C CYS A 344 -32.54 9.45 -1.31
N ALA A 345 -33.69 9.48 -0.64
CA ALA A 345 -34.93 8.83 -1.08
C ALA A 345 -36.06 9.85 -1.15
N LEU A 346 -36.06 10.75 -2.13
CA LEU A 346 -37.24 11.52 -2.56
C LEU A 346 -36.86 12.36 -3.79
N ASN A 347 -36.87 11.76 -4.99
CA ASN A 347 -37.19 12.47 -6.26
C ASN A 347 -37.34 11.51 -7.46
N TYR A 348 -38.11 10.43 -7.29
CA TYR A 348 -38.58 9.66 -8.44
C TYR A 348 -39.98 9.08 -8.23
N ARG A 349 -40.95 9.93 -7.87
CA ARG A 349 -42.40 9.66 -8.02
C ARG A 349 -43.17 10.97 -8.15
N ARG A 350 -43.34 11.44 -9.40
CA ARG A 350 -44.53 12.17 -9.89
C ARG A 350 -44.32 12.56 -11.34
N ARG A 351 -44.81 11.71 -12.25
CA ARG A 351 -45.35 12.10 -13.56
C ARG A 351 -45.99 10.86 -14.20
N LYS A 352 -47.22 10.57 -13.77
CA LYS A 352 -48.30 10.01 -14.58
C LYS A 352 -49.59 10.39 -13.84
N ASP A 353 -50.60 10.75 -14.63
CA ASP A 353 -51.98 11.12 -14.27
C ASP A 353 -52.23 12.63 -14.08
N ALA A 354 -52.18 13.36 -15.20
CA ALA A 354 -53.19 14.32 -15.67
C ALA A 354 -52.87 14.76 -17.10
#